data_AF-A0AAD6YDH5-F1
#
_entry.id   AF-A0AAD6YDH5-F1
#
_cell.length_a   1.000
_cell.length_b   1.000
_cell.length_c   1.000
_cell.angle_alpha   90.00
_cell.angle_beta   90.00
_cell.angle_gamma   90.00
#
_symmetry.space_group_name_H-M   'P 1'
#
loop_
_entity.id
_entity.type
_entity.pdbx_description
1 polymer ?
#
loop_
_entity_poly.entity_id
_entity_poly.type
_entity_poly.pdbx_seq_one_letter_code
_entity_poly.pdbx_strand_id
1 'polypeptide(L)'
;MNFTGITLQFLTKLLTTFLFLPSDWSLRDQRTTCLSLGSRLHLENTTIIHVSYVPGGSKVHTLGTSRTCAPTAIVTVPLCRVQFFTNTTDTSSVHAEAWLPDEWYGRFLGLGNGGLGGCIDYNRLDYGAALHFATVGSDNGHDGAGGLPFLGRPEVINDFAFRAIHIEAVIGKQIAEAYYGQPHDKAYYLGCSTGGRQGTQAALKYPADFDGILAGAPATDFNHLVHWVAMLSRSTGAPTPASSPAYIPLRLWKVVTEEVLNQCDAIDGVLDGIITEPDACDFRPQSLLCYGGAGVNDTCLSLPQVEALQRIYSPLQLNGRFVYPRYDPGAEGNPESIEIFNGQIPSNGEDWIKYAVFNDTEFDFRNYGNEHLVVMDKINPGGISTFDGDLSAFRDRGGKFLTYHGRMDHLIASGNSKRFYDLVADTLGTPSLDDFYRLFLIPGMGHCLGGPGASNFGQLGAGTNAVNQSSHNILLALVDWVEGGVELDTITGTTTDGAHTRVHCRYPATSVWDGSAFVCS
;
A
#
# COMPACT_ATOMS: atom_id res chain seq x y z
N MET A 1 -50.44 -44.94 57.23
CA MET A 1 -49.40 -45.88 57.69
C MET A 1 -48.08 -45.44 57.10
N ASN A 2 -47.09 -45.30 57.97
CA ASN A 2 -45.64 -45.17 57.79
C ASN A 2 -45.03 -43.91 57.15
N PHE A 3 -44.24 -43.27 58.02
CA PHE A 3 -43.31 -42.15 57.87
C PHE A 3 -42.03 -42.53 57.12
N THR A 4 -41.34 -41.51 56.56
CA THR A 4 -39.93 -41.13 56.82
C THR A 4 -39.61 -39.89 55.95
N GLY A 5 -39.36 -38.70 56.51
CA GLY A 5 -38.01 -38.15 56.79
C GLY A 5 -37.59 -37.21 55.63
N ILE A 6 -37.04 -35.99 55.75
CA ILE A 6 -36.06 -35.42 56.69
C ILE A 6 -36.16 -33.88 56.63
N THR A 7 -35.78 -33.29 57.76
CA THR A 7 -35.67 -31.91 58.23
C THR A 7 -34.95 -30.88 57.34
N LEU A 8 -35.51 -29.67 57.34
CA LEU A 8 -34.92 -28.40 56.90
C LEU A 8 -34.06 -27.83 58.05
N GLN A 9 -32.75 -27.63 57.87
CA GLN A 9 -31.96 -26.82 58.81
C GLN A 9 -30.76 -26.15 58.12
N PHE A 10 -30.63 -24.86 58.44
CA PHE A 10 -29.58 -23.93 58.06
C PHE A 10 -28.17 -24.45 58.38
N LEU A 11 -27.25 -24.30 57.42
CA LEU A 11 -25.82 -24.21 57.72
C LEU A 11 -25.14 -23.26 56.73
N THR A 12 -24.75 -22.10 57.27
CA THR A 12 -23.73 -21.20 56.77
C THR A 12 -22.45 -21.97 56.47
N LYS A 13 -22.05 -22.02 55.19
CA LYS A 13 -20.68 -22.31 54.78
C LYS A 13 -20.18 -21.16 53.93
N LEU A 14 -19.22 -20.42 54.49
CA LEU A 14 -18.32 -19.56 53.74
C LEU A 14 -17.72 -20.37 52.59
N LEU A 15 -18.08 -20.04 51.35
CA LEU A 15 -17.21 -20.27 50.23
C LEU A 15 -16.32 -19.03 50.11
N THR A 16 -15.08 -19.18 50.55
CA THR A 16 -13.94 -18.39 50.07
C THR A 16 -13.86 -18.57 48.56
N THR A 17 -14.52 -17.69 47.82
CA THR A 17 -14.17 -17.42 46.43
C THR A 17 -12.81 -16.75 46.49
N PHE A 18 -11.76 -17.51 46.17
CA PHE A 18 -10.50 -16.89 45.75
C PHE A 18 -10.84 -16.08 44.50
N LEU A 19 -11.04 -14.78 44.69
CA LEU A 19 -10.76 -13.79 43.67
C LEU A 19 -9.29 -13.99 43.32
N PHE A 20 -9.02 -14.73 42.25
CA PHE A 20 -7.79 -14.53 41.50
C PHE A 20 -7.89 -13.10 40.95
N LEU A 21 -7.48 -12.14 41.78
CA LEU A 21 -6.94 -10.90 41.26
C LEU A 21 -5.80 -11.31 40.34
N PRO A 22 -5.74 -10.83 39.08
CA PRO A 22 -4.55 -11.01 38.27
C PRO A 22 -3.39 -10.50 39.11
N SER A 23 -2.48 -11.40 39.46
CA SER A 23 -1.23 -11.04 40.12
C SER A 23 -0.58 -9.94 39.31
N ASP A 24 -0.10 -8.90 39.98
CA ASP A 24 0.81 -7.87 39.48
C ASP A 24 1.90 -8.46 38.56
N TRP A 25 1.58 -8.68 37.28
CA TRP A 25 2.54 -8.66 36.18
C TRP A 25 2.97 -7.21 36.07
N SER A 26 3.81 -6.82 37.04
CA SER A 26 4.19 -5.45 37.27
C SER A 26 4.99 -4.96 36.06
N LEU A 27 4.77 -3.73 35.64
CA LEU A 27 5.56 -2.95 34.67
C LEU A 27 7.11 -3.04 34.86
N ARG A 28 7.59 -3.60 35.98
CA ARG A 28 9.00 -3.94 36.20
C ARG A 28 9.49 -5.14 35.37
N ASP A 29 8.61 -6.00 34.87
CA ASP A 29 9.00 -7.18 34.08
C ASP A 29 9.24 -6.84 32.60
N GLN A 30 8.29 -6.20 31.90
CA GLN A 30 8.44 -5.92 30.45
C GLN A 30 9.65 -5.03 30.15
N ARG A 31 9.88 -3.98 30.96
CA ARG A 31 11.04 -3.10 30.79
C ARG A 31 12.36 -3.85 30.95
N THR A 32 12.46 -4.72 31.95
CA THR A 32 13.68 -5.50 32.22
C THR A 32 13.89 -6.53 31.13
N THR A 33 12.83 -7.23 30.72
CA THR A 33 12.83 -8.17 29.61
C THR A 33 13.27 -7.50 28.30
N CYS A 34 12.76 -6.31 28.00
CA CYS A 34 13.18 -5.52 26.85
C CYS A 34 14.67 -5.19 26.90
N LEU A 35 15.16 -4.57 27.98
CA LEU A 35 16.57 -4.17 28.09
C LEU A 35 17.53 -5.37 28.10
N SER A 36 17.08 -6.55 28.53
CA SER A 36 17.87 -7.79 28.45
C SER A 36 17.97 -8.38 27.04
N LEU A 37 17.07 -7.99 26.13
CA LEU A 37 16.98 -8.61 24.80
C LEU A 37 18.26 -8.38 23.98
N GLY A 38 18.86 -7.19 24.10
CA GLY A 38 20.08 -6.85 23.36
C GLY A 38 21.28 -7.75 23.65
N SER A 39 21.37 -8.36 24.85
CA SER A 39 22.44 -9.31 25.19
C SER A 39 22.07 -10.78 24.91
N ARG A 40 20.80 -11.08 24.62
CA ARG A 40 20.30 -12.44 24.35
C ARG A 40 20.14 -12.74 22.86
N LEU A 41 19.97 -11.70 22.03
CA LEU A 41 19.77 -11.87 20.59
C LEU A 41 21.10 -12.19 19.90
N HIS A 42 21.19 -13.40 19.36
CA HIS A 42 22.24 -13.83 18.44
C HIS A 42 21.58 -14.27 17.14
N LEU A 43 21.55 -13.36 16.17
CA LEU A 43 20.86 -13.51 14.90
C LEU A 43 21.88 -13.51 13.76
N GLU A 44 21.66 -14.34 12.75
CA GLU A 44 22.58 -14.49 11.63
C GLU A 44 22.78 -13.15 10.89
N ASN A 45 24.05 -12.79 10.65
CA ASN A 45 24.47 -11.57 9.94
C ASN A 45 23.83 -10.26 10.45
N THR A 46 23.35 -10.27 11.70
CA THR A 46 22.51 -9.21 12.24
C THR A 46 23.16 -8.58 13.45
N THR A 47 23.22 -7.25 13.47
CA THR A 47 23.74 -6.46 14.58
C THR A 47 22.60 -5.68 15.23
N ILE A 48 22.42 -5.87 16.54
CA ILE A 48 21.50 -5.04 17.32
C ILE A 48 22.17 -3.69 17.60
N ILE A 49 21.60 -2.62 17.05
CA ILE A 49 22.10 -1.25 17.21
C ILE A 49 21.75 -0.75 18.60
N HIS A 50 20.48 -0.90 18.99
CA HIS A 50 19.97 -0.39 20.25
C HIS A 50 18.68 -1.09 20.65
N VAL A 51 18.50 -1.30 21.95
CA VAL A 51 17.23 -1.79 22.52
C VAL A 51 16.79 -0.83 23.61
N SER A 52 15.55 -0.38 23.52
CA SER A 52 14.97 0.55 24.50
C SER A 52 13.51 0.25 24.77
N TYR A 53 13.13 0.33 26.03
CA TYR A 53 11.73 0.38 26.41
C TYR A 53 11.21 1.81 26.25
N VAL A 54 10.10 1.99 25.53
CA VAL A 54 9.51 3.28 25.22
C VAL A 54 8.10 3.36 25.80
N PRO A 55 7.83 4.28 26.75
CA PRO A 55 6.47 4.49 27.25
C PRO A 55 5.55 5.06 26.16
N GLY A 56 4.26 4.72 26.19
CA GLY A 56 3.25 5.32 25.33
C GLY A 56 3.17 6.85 25.50
N GLY A 57 2.86 7.55 24.42
CA GLY A 57 2.89 9.01 24.30
C GLY A 57 4.30 9.61 24.11
N SER A 58 5.34 8.79 24.01
CA SER A 58 6.72 9.29 23.85
C SER A 58 7.03 9.69 22.42
N LYS A 59 7.93 10.67 22.26
CA LYS A 59 8.54 11.02 20.99
C LYS A 59 9.94 10.42 20.90
N VAL A 60 10.24 9.72 19.81
CA VAL A 60 11.53 9.05 19.59
C VAL A 60 12.22 9.56 18.33
N HIS A 61 13.55 9.46 18.29
CA HIS A 61 14.35 9.67 17.09
C HIS A 61 14.36 8.41 16.23
N THR A 62 14.21 8.58 14.93
CA THR A 62 14.18 7.51 13.93
C THR A 62 15.59 7.12 13.47
N LEU A 63 15.75 5.91 12.92
CA LEU A 63 16.93 5.55 12.12
C LEU A 63 16.96 6.35 10.81
N GLY A 64 18.17 6.47 10.27
CA GLY A 64 18.44 7.22 9.05
C GLY A 64 19.06 8.59 9.31
N THR A 65 19.74 9.09 8.31
CA THR A 65 20.42 10.39 8.26
C THR A 65 19.84 11.29 7.16
N SER A 66 19.08 10.70 6.22
CA SER A 66 18.47 11.42 5.12
C SER A 66 17.42 12.39 5.62
N ARG A 67 17.50 13.64 5.14
CA ARG A 67 16.51 14.69 5.44
C ARG A 67 15.15 14.42 4.82
N THR A 68 15.06 13.45 3.91
CA THR A 68 13.80 13.04 3.27
C THR A 68 13.00 12.07 4.14
N CYS A 69 13.63 11.41 5.12
CA CYS A 69 12.95 10.56 6.08
C CYS A 69 12.50 11.39 7.30
N ALA A 70 11.42 10.96 7.94
CA ALA A 70 10.94 11.60 9.17
C ALA A 70 12.03 11.48 10.26
N PRO A 71 12.47 12.58 10.91
CA PRO A 71 13.55 12.53 11.90
C PRO A 71 13.08 12.07 13.29
N THR A 72 11.78 12.01 13.50
CA THR A 72 11.15 11.65 14.77
C THR A 72 9.80 10.98 14.55
N ALA A 73 9.41 10.10 15.47
CA ALA A 73 8.11 9.44 15.48
C ALA A 73 7.46 9.54 16.85
N ILE A 74 6.13 9.41 16.89
CA ILE A 74 5.36 9.25 18.11
C ILE A 74 5.13 7.77 18.34
N VAL A 75 5.24 7.36 19.60
CA VAL A 75 4.91 6.01 20.07
C VAL A 75 3.67 6.11 20.93
N THR A 76 2.54 5.58 20.50
CA THR A 76 1.23 5.75 21.18
C THR A 76 1.02 4.74 22.30
N VAL A 77 1.53 3.52 22.18
CA VAL A 77 1.42 2.45 23.19
C VAL A 77 2.80 2.09 23.79
N PRO A 78 2.88 1.66 25.06
CA PRO A 78 4.15 1.21 25.64
C PRO A 78 4.66 -0.04 24.91
N LEU A 79 5.96 -0.04 24.58
CA LEU A 79 6.58 -1.10 23.79
C LEU A 79 8.08 -1.26 24.03
N CYS A 80 8.60 -2.43 23.66
CA CYS A 80 10.02 -2.64 23.44
C CYS A 80 10.40 -2.30 22.00
N ARG A 81 11.31 -1.34 21.84
CA ARG A 81 11.84 -0.90 20.55
C ARG A 81 13.22 -1.51 20.34
N VAL A 82 13.39 -2.23 19.23
CA VAL A 82 14.64 -2.88 18.83
C VAL A 82 15.08 -2.31 17.48
N GLN A 83 16.25 -1.69 17.44
CA GLN A 83 16.87 -1.17 16.22
C GLN A 83 17.99 -2.12 15.81
N PHE A 84 18.01 -2.55 14.56
CA PHE A 84 19.00 -3.51 14.06
C PHE A 84 19.33 -3.27 12.59
N PHE A 85 20.42 -3.88 12.14
CA PHE A 85 20.66 -4.05 10.71
C PHE A 85 21.12 -5.47 10.43
N THR A 86 20.80 -5.95 9.23
CA THR A 86 21.28 -7.24 8.72
C THR A 86 22.12 -6.98 7.49
N ASN A 87 23.36 -7.48 7.49
CA ASN A 87 24.18 -7.49 6.29
C ASN A 87 23.58 -8.52 5.33
N THR A 88 23.02 -8.04 4.23
CA THR A 88 22.34 -8.86 3.23
C THR A 88 23.33 -9.42 2.21
N THR A 89 24.45 -8.72 2.00
CA THR A 89 25.69 -9.20 1.37
C THR A 89 26.91 -8.49 1.98
N ASP A 90 28.11 -8.73 1.44
CA ASP A 90 29.31 -7.96 1.77
C ASP A 90 29.25 -6.49 1.30
N THR A 91 28.28 -6.13 0.44
CA THR A 91 28.16 -4.81 -0.21
C THR A 91 26.84 -4.11 0.05
N SER A 92 25.94 -4.71 0.83
CA SER A 92 24.61 -4.17 1.13
C SER A 92 24.13 -4.62 2.51
N SER A 93 23.29 -3.79 3.12
CA SER A 93 22.65 -4.08 4.40
C SER A 93 21.30 -3.40 4.47
N VAL A 94 20.41 -3.99 5.28
CA VAL A 94 19.06 -3.47 5.54
C VAL A 94 19.00 -3.07 7.00
N HIS A 95 18.65 -1.81 7.27
CA HIS A 95 18.35 -1.33 8.62
C HIS A 95 16.86 -1.47 8.87
N ALA A 96 16.49 -1.92 10.07
CA ALA A 96 15.11 -2.13 10.42
C ALA A 96 14.86 -1.85 11.90
N GLU A 97 13.59 -1.65 12.22
CA GLU A 97 13.11 -1.54 13.59
C GLU A 97 11.96 -2.48 13.85
N ALA A 98 11.97 -3.10 15.03
CA ALA A 98 10.85 -3.85 15.57
C ALA A 98 10.25 -3.10 16.77
N TRP A 99 8.93 -2.88 16.72
CA TRP A 99 8.13 -2.28 17.77
C TRP A 99 7.24 -3.38 18.37
N LEU A 100 7.56 -3.79 19.59
CA LEU A 100 6.99 -4.93 20.29
C LEU A 100 6.12 -4.43 21.45
N PRO A 101 4.80 -4.23 21.27
CA PRO A 101 3.93 -3.69 22.32
C PRO A 101 3.87 -4.60 23.54
N ASP A 102 3.68 -4.00 24.72
CA ASP A 102 3.52 -4.74 25.98
C ASP A 102 2.29 -5.65 25.94
N GLU A 103 1.20 -5.17 25.33
CA GLU A 103 0.02 -5.95 25.03
C GLU A 103 0.12 -6.45 23.58
N TRP A 104 0.24 -7.77 23.43
CA TRP A 104 0.46 -8.44 22.16
C TRP A 104 -0.53 -9.60 21.99
N TYR A 105 -1.15 -9.68 20.81
CA TYR A 105 -2.18 -10.69 20.51
C TYR A 105 -1.66 -11.85 19.66
N GLY A 106 -0.36 -12.17 19.76
CA GLY A 106 0.24 -13.27 18.99
C GLY A 106 0.50 -12.95 17.52
N ARG A 107 0.23 -11.72 17.07
CA ARG A 107 0.30 -11.33 15.64
C ARG A 107 1.60 -10.61 15.30
N PHE A 108 2.20 -10.99 14.18
CA PHE A 108 3.35 -10.29 13.58
C PHE A 108 2.88 -9.43 12.40
N LEU A 109 3.48 -8.26 12.20
CA LEU A 109 3.20 -7.38 11.06
C LEU A 109 4.50 -6.86 10.42
N GLY A 110 4.75 -7.21 9.15
CA GLY A 110 5.76 -6.56 8.31
C GLY A 110 5.17 -5.37 7.54
N LEU A 111 6.02 -4.41 7.17
CA LEU A 111 5.59 -3.17 6.52
C LEU A 111 6.23 -2.99 5.14
N GLY A 112 5.58 -2.21 4.29
CA GLY A 112 6.17 -1.75 3.03
C GLY A 112 6.79 -0.36 3.10
N ASN A 113 7.36 0.05 1.96
CA ASN A 113 7.89 1.39 1.73
C ASN A 113 7.09 2.12 0.62
N GLY A 114 7.51 3.33 0.25
CA GLY A 114 6.89 4.14 -0.81
C GLY A 114 7.92 4.67 -1.81
N GLY A 115 7.50 4.86 -3.06
CA GLY A 115 8.37 5.38 -4.14
C GLY A 115 9.63 4.53 -4.35
N LEU A 116 10.77 5.17 -4.59
CA LEU A 116 12.08 4.52 -4.55
C LEU A 116 12.73 4.61 -3.16
N GLY A 117 11.92 4.87 -2.14
CA GLY A 117 12.40 5.23 -0.82
C GLY A 117 12.90 4.05 0.00
N GLY A 118 13.79 4.39 0.91
CA GLY A 118 14.32 3.58 1.98
C GLY A 118 14.09 4.21 3.35
N CYS A 119 12.94 4.87 3.52
CA CYS A 119 12.52 5.35 4.83
C CYS A 119 11.60 4.32 5.49
N ILE A 120 11.88 3.97 6.74
CA ILE A 120 10.97 3.19 7.59
C ILE A 120 9.70 4.01 7.84
N ASP A 121 8.51 3.42 7.63
CA ASP A 121 7.25 4.10 7.90
C ASP A 121 6.85 3.99 9.38
N TYR A 122 7.37 4.92 10.18
CA TYR A 122 7.12 4.94 11.62
C TYR A 122 5.66 5.19 12.02
N ASN A 123 4.87 5.87 11.17
CA ASN A 123 3.44 6.03 11.45
C ASN A 123 2.73 4.66 11.38
N ARG A 124 3.24 3.74 10.55
CA ARG A 124 2.64 2.42 10.33
C ARG A 124 3.20 1.40 11.31
N LEU A 125 4.45 1.58 11.76
CA LEU A 125 4.97 0.91 12.97
C LEU A 125 4.07 1.20 14.17
N ASP A 126 3.75 2.48 14.40
CA ASP A 126 2.87 2.88 15.49
C ASP A 126 1.45 2.33 15.32
N TYR A 127 0.87 2.43 14.13
CA TYR A 127 -0.46 1.89 13.84
C TYR A 127 -0.56 0.39 14.12
N GLY A 128 0.41 -0.40 13.65
CA GLY A 128 0.47 -1.84 13.92
C GLY A 128 0.64 -2.15 15.41
N ALA A 129 1.58 -1.47 16.08
CA ALA A 129 1.81 -1.66 17.51
C ALA A 129 0.58 -1.28 18.35
N ALA A 130 -0.13 -0.20 17.99
CA ALA A 130 -1.36 0.23 18.63
C ALA A 130 -2.53 -0.76 18.44
N LEU A 131 -2.48 -1.58 17.39
CA LEU A 131 -3.39 -2.71 17.18
C LEU A 131 -2.83 -4.04 17.75
N HIS A 132 -1.81 -3.97 18.61
CA HIS A 132 -1.22 -5.10 19.33
C HIS A 132 -0.48 -6.11 18.43
N PHE A 133 0.06 -5.65 17.30
CA PHE A 133 0.99 -6.43 16.48
C PHE A 133 2.44 -6.17 16.90
N ALA A 134 3.25 -7.21 16.90
CA ALA A 134 4.70 -7.07 16.82
C ALA A 134 5.05 -6.57 15.41
N THR A 135 5.36 -5.28 15.28
CA THR A 135 5.44 -4.61 13.97
C THR A 135 6.88 -4.31 13.59
N VAL A 136 7.26 -4.63 12.37
CA VAL A 136 8.62 -4.45 11.85
C VAL A 136 8.58 -3.68 10.54
N GLY A 137 9.55 -2.78 10.34
CA GLY A 137 9.71 -2.05 9.09
C GLY A 137 11.18 -1.75 8.82
N SER A 138 11.56 -1.70 7.55
CA SER A 138 12.94 -1.54 7.10
C SER A 138 13.17 -0.32 6.21
N ASP A 139 14.43 0.04 6.06
CA ASP A 139 14.95 1.07 5.15
C ASP A 139 15.06 0.57 3.71
N ASN A 140 14.52 -0.61 3.38
CA ASN A 140 14.53 -1.14 2.02
C ASN A 140 15.93 -1.33 1.40
N GLY A 141 17.02 -1.29 2.21
CA GLY A 141 18.41 -1.44 1.77
C GLY A 141 19.18 -0.13 1.56
N HIS A 142 18.56 1.04 1.77
CA HIS A 142 19.24 2.33 1.66
C HIS A 142 18.52 3.43 2.44
N ASP A 143 19.16 4.58 2.63
CA ASP A 143 18.55 5.72 3.34
C ASP A 143 18.08 6.80 2.36
N GLY A 144 16.84 7.29 2.54
CA GLY A 144 16.24 8.39 1.78
C GLY A 144 15.25 8.00 0.68
N ALA A 145 14.60 9.00 0.07
CA ALA A 145 13.45 8.79 -0.81
C ALA A 145 13.76 8.56 -2.31
N GLY A 146 15.01 8.78 -2.75
CA GLY A 146 15.40 8.74 -4.17
C GLY A 146 16.20 7.49 -4.56
N GLY A 147 16.45 7.33 -5.86
CA GLY A 147 17.10 6.13 -6.42
C GLY A 147 18.62 6.23 -6.59
N LEU A 148 19.26 7.35 -6.24
CA LEU A 148 20.72 7.49 -6.34
C LEU A 148 21.52 6.34 -5.67
N PRO A 149 21.10 5.77 -4.52
CA PRO A 149 21.79 4.63 -3.91
C PRO A 149 21.89 3.37 -4.80
N PHE A 150 21.06 3.26 -5.83
CA PHE A 150 21.08 2.13 -6.78
C PHE A 150 22.28 2.18 -7.74
N LEU A 151 22.86 3.36 -8.00
CA LEU A 151 23.92 3.56 -8.98
C LEU A 151 25.13 2.67 -8.68
N GLY A 152 25.40 1.72 -9.56
CA GLY A 152 26.49 0.75 -9.44
C GLY A 152 26.34 -0.26 -8.29
N ARG A 153 25.14 -0.39 -7.71
CA ARG A 153 24.89 -1.24 -6.51
C ARG A 153 23.73 -2.22 -6.73
N PRO A 154 23.93 -3.30 -7.49
CA PRO A 154 22.88 -4.29 -7.76
C PRO A 154 22.33 -4.96 -6.50
N GLU A 155 23.14 -5.13 -5.45
CA GLU A 155 22.66 -5.73 -4.21
C GLU A 155 21.74 -4.80 -3.39
N VAL A 156 21.92 -3.49 -3.46
CA VAL A 156 20.96 -2.52 -2.91
C VAL A 156 19.64 -2.58 -3.68
N ILE A 157 19.70 -2.79 -5.01
CA ILE A 157 18.50 -3.02 -5.81
C ILE A 157 17.81 -4.34 -5.43
N ASN A 158 18.56 -5.40 -5.11
CA ASN A 158 17.99 -6.66 -4.62
C ASN A 158 17.30 -6.50 -3.25
N ASP A 159 17.88 -5.69 -2.36
CA ASP A 159 17.25 -5.30 -1.09
C ASP A 159 15.92 -4.61 -1.34
N PHE A 160 15.91 -3.57 -2.17
CA PHE A 160 14.71 -2.84 -2.58
C PHE A 160 13.65 -3.74 -3.25
N ALA A 161 14.10 -4.65 -4.11
CA ALA A 161 13.23 -5.46 -4.95
C ALA A 161 12.51 -6.54 -4.14
N PHE A 162 13.19 -7.23 -3.22
CA PHE A 162 12.58 -8.35 -2.49
C PHE A 162 13.21 -8.66 -1.11
N ARG A 163 14.50 -8.38 -0.91
CA ARG A 163 15.22 -8.98 0.23
C ARG A 163 14.95 -8.25 1.54
N ALA A 164 14.74 -6.94 1.53
CA ALA A 164 14.47 -6.18 2.75
C ALA A 164 13.20 -6.66 3.49
N ILE A 165 12.11 -6.87 2.75
CA ILE A 165 10.85 -7.37 3.32
C ILE A 165 10.98 -8.80 3.85
N HIS A 166 11.76 -9.64 3.16
CA HIS A 166 12.07 -10.99 3.65
C HIS A 166 12.87 -10.94 4.96
N ILE A 167 13.81 -10.01 5.10
CA ILE A 167 14.54 -9.78 6.36
C ILE A 167 13.59 -9.36 7.48
N GLU A 168 12.62 -8.49 7.22
CA GLU A 168 11.60 -8.14 8.21
C GLU A 168 10.88 -9.39 8.72
N ALA A 169 10.41 -10.26 7.82
CA ALA A 169 9.74 -11.48 8.19
C ALA A 169 10.66 -12.41 8.98
N VAL A 170 11.85 -12.72 8.47
CA VAL A 170 12.74 -13.74 9.09
C VAL A 170 13.33 -13.27 10.41
N ILE A 171 13.92 -12.08 10.44
CA ILE A 171 14.64 -11.56 11.60
C ILE A 171 13.65 -10.97 12.61
N GLY A 172 12.61 -10.27 12.14
CA GLY A 172 11.57 -9.71 12.98
C GLY A 172 10.81 -10.76 13.79
N LYS A 173 10.45 -11.90 13.18
CA LYS A 173 9.78 -13.01 13.87
C LYS A 173 10.67 -13.60 14.98
N GLN A 174 11.97 -13.75 14.74
CA GLN A 174 12.93 -14.23 15.75
C GLN A 174 13.08 -13.24 16.91
N ILE A 175 13.12 -11.94 16.61
CA ILE A 175 13.15 -10.88 17.64
C ILE A 175 11.88 -10.91 18.49
N ALA A 176 10.71 -11.02 17.87
CA ALA A 176 9.43 -11.12 18.56
C ALA A 176 9.37 -12.36 19.46
N GLU A 177 9.76 -13.53 18.94
CA GLU A 177 9.80 -14.78 19.71
C GLU A 177 10.74 -14.68 20.93
N ALA A 178 11.93 -14.09 20.76
CA ALA A 178 12.88 -13.92 21.85
C ALA A 178 12.42 -12.93 22.94
N TYR A 179 11.54 -11.98 22.59
CA TYR A 179 10.96 -11.02 23.52
C TYR A 179 9.76 -11.61 24.27
N TYR A 180 8.79 -12.20 23.55
CA TYR A 180 7.56 -12.74 24.14
C TYR A 180 7.71 -14.15 24.71
N GLY A 181 8.82 -14.84 24.43
CA GLY A 181 9.10 -16.19 24.92
C GLY A 181 8.31 -17.30 24.23
N GLN A 182 7.59 -16.97 23.15
CA GLN A 182 6.81 -17.90 22.33
C GLN A 182 6.71 -17.36 20.89
N PRO A 183 6.54 -18.25 19.89
CA PRO A 183 6.38 -17.82 18.50
C PRO A 183 5.07 -17.04 18.30
N HIS A 184 5.01 -16.28 17.20
CA HIS A 184 3.76 -15.67 16.72
C HIS A 184 2.80 -16.75 16.21
N ASP A 185 1.49 -16.49 16.32
CA ASP A 185 0.42 -17.36 15.83
C ASP A 185 0.19 -17.17 14.32
N LYS A 186 0.17 -15.90 13.88
CA LYS A 186 -0.04 -15.48 12.48
C LYS A 186 0.83 -14.30 12.11
N ALA A 187 1.27 -14.28 10.86
CA ALA A 187 2.07 -13.19 10.30
C ALA A 187 1.30 -12.44 9.20
N TYR A 188 1.35 -11.12 9.27
CA TYR A 188 0.65 -10.23 8.35
C TYR A 188 1.61 -9.27 7.67
N TYR A 189 1.22 -8.75 6.52
CA TYR A 189 1.91 -7.69 5.81
C TYR A 189 0.96 -6.54 5.51
N LEU A 190 1.45 -5.31 5.65
CA LEU A 190 0.74 -4.09 5.28
C LEU A 190 1.64 -3.18 4.43
N GLY A 191 1.22 -2.90 3.20
CA GLY A 191 1.91 -1.95 2.34
C GLY A 191 0.99 -1.35 1.29
N CYS A 192 1.32 -0.15 0.81
CA CYS A 192 0.67 0.46 -0.34
C CYS A 192 1.69 1.05 -1.30
N SER A 193 1.36 1.21 -2.59
CA SER A 193 2.26 1.71 -3.62
C SER A 193 3.42 0.72 -3.87
N THR A 194 4.67 1.17 -3.72
CA THR A 194 5.85 0.28 -3.61
C THR A 194 5.65 -0.81 -2.57
N GLY A 195 5.00 -0.51 -1.44
CA GLY A 195 4.57 -1.49 -0.43
C GLY A 195 3.58 -2.51 -0.98
N GLY A 196 2.64 -2.12 -1.83
CA GLY A 196 1.74 -3.06 -2.48
C GLY A 196 2.50 -4.02 -3.42
N ARG A 197 3.48 -3.50 -4.16
CA ARG A 197 4.38 -4.33 -4.98
C ARG A 197 5.19 -5.27 -4.11
N GLN A 198 5.78 -4.78 -3.02
CA GLN A 198 6.56 -5.56 -2.07
C GLN A 198 5.76 -6.72 -1.44
N GLY A 199 4.52 -6.47 -1.02
CA GLY A 199 3.62 -7.54 -0.54
C GLY A 199 3.30 -8.57 -1.63
N THR A 200 3.08 -8.12 -2.87
CA THR A 200 2.89 -9.02 -4.03
C THR A 200 4.15 -9.87 -4.27
N GLN A 201 5.34 -9.26 -4.20
CA GLN A 201 6.61 -9.95 -4.38
C GLN A 201 6.89 -10.94 -3.24
N ALA A 202 6.50 -10.62 -2.00
CA ALA A 202 6.58 -11.55 -0.89
C ALA A 202 5.69 -12.77 -1.13
N ALA A 203 4.45 -12.58 -1.61
CA ALA A 203 3.57 -13.69 -1.95
C ALA A 203 4.15 -14.60 -3.05
N LEU A 204 4.74 -14.01 -4.09
CA LEU A 204 5.33 -14.74 -5.22
C LEU A 204 6.63 -15.46 -4.85
N LYS A 205 7.53 -14.78 -4.13
CA LYS A 205 8.92 -15.24 -3.91
C LYS A 205 9.12 -15.94 -2.57
N TYR A 206 8.41 -15.49 -1.53
CA TYR A 206 8.54 -16.00 -0.17
C TYR A 206 7.15 -16.27 0.44
N PRO A 207 6.37 -17.18 -0.14
CA PRO A 207 4.98 -17.40 0.25
C PRO A 207 4.79 -17.72 1.75
N ALA A 208 5.84 -18.24 2.41
CA ALA A 208 5.82 -18.57 3.84
C ALA A 208 6.05 -17.38 4.79
N ASP A 209 6.40 -16.21 4.28
CA ASP A 209 6.71 -15.04 5.13
C ASP A 209 5.46 -14.50 5.82
N PHE A 210 4.30 -14.56 5.18
CA PHE A 210 3.06 -14.02 5.71
C PHE A 210 1.87 -14.93 5.42
N ASP A 211 0.93 -14.98 6.37
CA ASP A 211 -0.35 -15.70 6.23
C ASP A 211 -1.44 -14.78 5.66
N GLY A 212 -1.36 -13.47 5.93
CA GLY A 212 -2.21 -12.45 5.35
C GLY A 212 -1.41 -11.30 4.75
N ILE A 213 -1.70 -10.88 3.52
CA ILE A 213 -1.03 -9.76 2.87
C ILE A 213 -2.07 -8.72 2.45
N LEU A 214 -1.93 -7.50 2.97
CA LEU A 214 -2.68 -6.33 2.52
C LEU A 214 -1.80 -5.47 1.61
N ALA A 215 -2.08 -5.50 0.31
CA ALA A 215 -1.33 -4.82 -0.74
C ALA A 215 -2.18 -3.75 -1.44
N GLY A 216 -2.06 -2.50 -0.99
CA GLY A 216 -2.74 -1.34 -1.55
C GLY A 216 -2.04 -0.77 -2.79
N ALA A 217 -2.81 -0.29 -3.75
CA ALA A 217 -2.36 0.32 -5.01
C ALA A 217 -1.02 -0.25 -5.52
N PRO A 218 -0.90 -1.57 -5.79
CA PRO A 218 0.40 -2.20 -6.00
C PRO A 218 1.13 -1.64 -7.23
N ALA A 219 2.39 -1.23 -7.06
CA ALA A 219 3.29 -0.85 -8.14
C ALA A 219 3.86 -2.07 -8.90
N THR A 220 2.99 -3.02 -9.23
CA THR A 220 3.29 -4.22 -10.02
C THR A 220 3.39 -3.88 -11.51
N ASP A 221 4.02 -4.74 -12.29
CA ASP A 221 4.48 -4.42 -13.64
C ASP A 221 5.37 -3.17 -13.67
N PHE A 222 6.29 -3.10 -12.70
CA PHE A 222 6.98 -1.87 -12.31
C PHE A 222 7.73 -1.17 -13.47
N ASN A 223 8.40 -1.93 -14.33
CA ASN A 223 9.09 -1.36 -15.49
C ASN A 223 8.11 -0.75 -16.50
N HIS A 224 6.97 -1.40 -16.75
CA HIS A 224 5.93 -0.88 -17.63
C HIS A 224 5.24 0.34 -17.00
N LEU A 225 5.03 0.36 -15.68
CA LEU A 225 4.54 1.52 -14.94
C LEU A 225 5.48 2.73 -15.14
N VAL A 226 6.78 2.56 -14.85
CA VAL A 226 7.78 3.65 -15.00
C VAL A 226 7.85 4.13 -16.46
N HIS A 227 7.86 3.19 -17.41
CA HIS A 227 7.87 3.52 -18.83
C HIS A 227 6.60 4.27 -19.27
N TRP A 228 5.44 3.82 -18.80
CA TRP A 228 4.15 4.44 -19.10
C TRP A 228 4.08 5.88 -18.62
N VAL A 229 4.45 6.14 -17.36
CA VAL A 229 4.51 7.50 -16.82
C VAL A 229 5.46 8.37 -17.67
N ALA A 230 6.66 7.87 -18.00
CA ALA A 230 7.62 8.63 -18.80
C ALA A 230 7.08 8.95 -20.21
N MET A 231 6.38 8.01 -20.85
CA MET A 231 5.76 8.25 -22.16
C MET A 231 4.59 9.23 -22.09
N LEU A 232 3.78 9.19 -21.03
CA LEU A 232 2.73 10.18 -20.78
C LEU A 232 3.32 11.57 -20.54
N SER A 233 4.34 11.70 -19.68
CA SER A 233 5.04 12.97 -19.43
C SER A 233 5.56 13.58 -20.74
N ARG A 234 6.17 12.79 -21.62
CA ARG A 234 6.61 13.25 -22.94
C ARG A 234 5.46 13.72 -23.82
N SER A 235 4.33 13.01 -23.76
CA SER A 235 3.13 13.39 -24.51
C SER A 235 2.55 14.74 -24.06
N THR A 236 2.79 15.12 -22.79
CA THR A 236 2.44 16.41 -22.19
C THR A 236 3.57 17.45 -22.24
N GLY A 237 4.70 17.16 -22.89
CA GLY A 237 5.76 18.14 -23.17
C GLY A 237 7.10 17.92 -22.49
N ALA A 238 7.30 16.82 -21.75
CA ALA A 238 8.62 16.51 -21.18
C ALA A 238 9.70 16.29 -22.26
N PRO A 239 10.98 16.62 -21.97
CA PRO A 239 11.48 17.21 -20.73
C PRO A 239 11.39 18.75 -20.68
N THR A 240 10.83 19.40 -21.71
CA THR A 240 10.79 20.86 -21.84
C THR A 240 9.35 21.37 -22.00
N PRO A 241 8.51 21.29 -20.94
CA PRO A 241 7.07 21.56 -21.05
C PRO A 241 6.78 22.98 -21.53
N ALA A 242 7.58 23.96 -21.10
CA ALA A 242 7.40 25.38 -21.46
C ALA A 242 7.48 25.66 -22.98
N SER A 243 8.14 24.80 -23.76
CA SER A 243 8.24 24.94 -25.23
C SER A 243 7.29 24.01 -25.98
N SER A 244 6.53 23.15 -25.29
CA SER A 244 5.63 22.19 -25.92
C SER A 244 4.23 22.77 -26.09
N PRO A 245 3.66 22.78 -27.31
CA PRO A 245 2.25 23.16 -27.50
C PRO A 245 1.27 22.17 -26.86
N ALA A 246 1.73 20.95 -26.52
CA ALA A 246 0.93 19.92 -25.86
C ALA A 246 0.86 20.08 -24.34
N TYR A 247 1.69 20.96 -23.74
CA TYR A 247 1.64 21.22 -22.31
C TYR A 247 0.30 21.85 -21.92
N ILE A 248 -0.34 21.29 -20.90
CA ILE A 248 -1.58 21.79 -20.32
C ILE A 248 -1.21 22.63 -19.08
N PRO A 249 -1.31 23.97 -19.13
CA PRO A 249 -1.06 24.81 -17.97
C PRO A 249 -1.90 24.42 -16.77
N LEU A 250 -1.31 24.49 -15.57
CA LEU A 250 -1.95 24.05 -14.32
C LEU A 250 -3.36 24.61 -14.12
N ARG A 251 -3.58 25.88 -14.50
CA ARG A 251 -4.88 26.56 -14.40
C ARG A 251 -6.01 25.93 -15.25
N LEU A 252 -5.67 25.20 -16.31
CA LEU A 252 -6.65 24.55 -17.20
C LEU A 252 -7.08 23.18 -16.69
N TRP A 253 -6.36 22.58 -15.73
CA TRP A 253 -6.78 21.29 -15.16
C TRP A 253 -8.12 21.37 -14.44
N LYS A 254 -8.48 22.52 -13.86
CA LYS A 254 -9.85 22.72 -13.34
C LYS A 254 -10.91 22.57 -14.43
N VAL A 255 -10.68 23.13 -15.62
CA VAL A 255 -11.60 23.01 -16.76
C VAL A 255 -11.69 21.55 -17.23
N VAL A 256 -10.58 20.83 -17.20
CA VAL A 256 -10.55 19.39 -17.51
C VAL A 256 -11.38 18.61 -16.49
N THR A 257 -11.14 18.79 -15.19
CA THR A 257 -11.88 18.09 -14.12
C THR A 257 -13.39 18.36 -14.20
N GLU A 258 -13.79 19.61 -14.40
CA GLU A 258 -15.21 19.97 -14.54
C GLU A 258 -15.87 19.26 -15.73
N GLU A 259 -15.17 19.16 -16.87
CA GLU A 259 -15.71 18.49 -18.05
C GLU A 259 -15.69 16.96 -17.95
N VAL A 260 -14.71 16.37 -17.27
CA VAL A 260 -14.70 14.93 -16.97
C VAL A 260 -15.89 14.57 -16.09
N LEU A 261 -16.14 15.33 -15.02
CA LEU A 261 -17.31 15.12 -14.16
C LEU A 261 -18.62 15.33 -14.92
N ASN A 262 -18.72 16.38 -15.74
CA ASN A 262 -19.89 16.64 -16.58
C ASN A 262 -20.26 15.44 -17.49
N GLN A 263 -19.26 14.72 -18.00
CA GLN A 263 -19.49 13.55 -18.84
C GLN A 263 -19.72 12.25 -18.05
N CYS A 264 -19.19 12.14 -16.83
CA CYS A 264 -19.00 10.84 -16.19
C CYS A 264 -19.54 10.66 -14.77
N ASP A 265 -19.82 11.73 -14.04
CA ASP A 265 -20.34 11.67 -12.66
C ASP A 265 -21.69 10.91 -12.62
N ALA A 266 -22.65 11.35 -13.44
CA ALA A 266 -24.01 10.78 -13.45
C ALA A 266 -24.14 9.35 -14.01
N ILE A 267 -23.05 8.69 -14.44
CA ILE A 267 -23.12 7.35 -15.07
C ILE A 267 -23.64 6.30 -14.08
N ASP A 268 -23.33 6.48 -12.78
CA ASP A 268 -23.78 5.58 -11.73
C ASP A 268 -25.17 5.93 -11.16
N GLY A 269 -25.81 6.99 -11.69
CA GLY A 269 -27.12 7.48 -11.28
C GLY A 269 -27.11 8.53 -10.16
N VAL A 270 -25.93 8.94 -9.68
CA VAL A 270 -25.76 9.96 -8.64
C VAL A 270 -24.89 11.11 -9.17
N LEU A 271 -25.20 12.34 -8.74
CA LEU A 271 -24.37 13.52 -9.02
C LEU A 271 -23.72 13.99 -7.72
N ASP A 272 -22.61 13.37 -7.35
CA ASP A 272 -21.89 13.63 -6.11
C ASP A 272 -20.42 14.04 -6.32
N GLY A 273 -20.00 14.19 -7.57
CA GLY A 273 -18.62 14.50 -7.94
C GLY A 273 -17.68 13.31 -7.82
N ILE A 274 -18.21 12.08 -7.75
CA ILE A 274 -17.43 10.84 -7.64
C ILE A 274 -17.80 9.93 -8.81
N ILE A 275 -16.83 9.66 -9.68
CA ILE A 275 -16.98 8.66 -10.73
C ILE A 275 -16.85 7.27 -10.10
N THR A 276 -17.98 6.59 -9.86
CA THR A 276 -17.98 5.24 -9.24
C THR A 276 -17.33 4.18 -10.12
N GLU A 277 -17.77 4.06 -11.36
CA GLU A 277 -17.25 3.08 -12.32
C GLU A 277 -16.57 3.78 -13.52
N PRO A 278 -15.32 4.22 -13.39
CA PRO A 278 -14.64 4.95 -14.47
C PRO A 278 -14.36 4.11 -15.73
N ASP A 279 -14.59 2.79 -15.70
CA ASP A 279 -14.55 1.93 -16.89
C ASP A 279 -15.74 2.19 -17.83
N ALA A 280 -16.89 2.60 -17.27
CA ALA A 280 -18.09 2.94 -18.03
C ALA A 280 -18.05 4.37 -18.62
N CYS A 281 -17.10 5.20 -18.16
CA CYS A 281 -16.87 6.56 -18.64
C CYS A 281 -16.07 6.56 -19.96
N ASP A 282 -16.75 6.84 -21.07
CA ASP A 282 -16.16 7.15 -22.37
C ASP A 282 -15.91 8.67 -22.48
N PHE A 283 -14.92 9.17 -21.75
CA PHE A 283 -14.58 10.59 -21.75
C PHE A 283 -14.07 11.05 -23.13
N ARG A 284 -14.71 12.09 -23.66
CA ARG A 284 -14.39 12.69 -24.96
C ARG A 284 -13.73 14.06 -24.78
N PRO A 285 -12.37 14.14 -24.79
CA PRO A 285 -11.66 15.40 -24.55
C PRO A 285 -11.86 16.44 -25.67
N GLN A 286 -12.40 16.05 -26.83
CA GLN A 286 -12.66 16.96 -27.95
C GLN A 286 -13.72 18.02 -27.63
N SER A 287 -14.56 17.81 -26.61
CA SER A 287 -15.50 18.84 -26.13
C SER A 287 -14.78 20.08 -25.59
N LEU A 288 -13.52 19.95 -25.17
CA LEU A 288 -12.69 21.03 -24.66
C LEU A 288 -12.00 21.86 -25.76
N LEU A 289 -12.13 21.51 -27.04
CA LEU A 289 -11.44 22.22 -28.12
C LEU A 289 -11.90 23.69 -28.22
N CYS A 290 -10.93 24.61 -28.32
CA CYS A 290 -11.22 26.01 -28.59
C CYS A 290 -11.90 26.21 -29.96
N TYR A 291 -13.09 26.81 -29.97
CA TYR A 291 -13.84 27.12 -31.19
C TYR A 291 -13.40 28.44 -31.85
N GLY A 292 -13.55 28.52 -33.18
CA GLY A 292 -13.55 29.78 -33.92
C GLY A 292 -12.18 30.46 -34.13
N GLY A 293 -11.08 29.74 -33.95
CA GLY A 293 -9.73 30.31 -34.10
C GLY A 293 -9.34 31.27 -32.96
N ALA A 294 -10.12 31.31 -31.88
CA ALA A 294 -9.68 31.87 -30.62
C ALA A 294 -8.43 31.08 -30.17
N GLY A 295 -7.31 31.77 -29.97
CA GLY A 295 -6.15 31.16 -29.33
C GLY A 295 -6.53 30.61 -27.95
N VAL A 296 -5.70 29.70 -27.41
CA VAL A 296 -5.88 29.12 -26.07
C VAL A 296 -6.22 30.23 -25.06
N ASN A 297 -7.36 30.09 -24.38
CA ASN A 297 -7.78 30.96 -23.29
C ASN A 297 -7.96 30.13 -22.02
N ASP A 298 -8.59 30.69 -20.99
CA ASP A 298 -8.74 30.03 -19.69
C ASP A 298 -9.92 29.05 -19.60
N THR A 299 -10.62 28.77 -20.71
CA THR A 299 -11.84 27.92 -20.73
C THR A 299 -11.81 26.81 -21.79
N CYS A 300 -10.75 26.68 -22.59
CA CYS A 300 -10.65 25.64 -23.62
C CYS A 300 -9.19 25.25 -23.90
N LEU A 301 -9.02 24.11 -24.55
CA LEU A 301 -7.74 23.52 -24.92
C LEU A 301 -7.47 23.65 -26.42
N SER A 302 -6.20 23.81 -26.79
CA SER A 302 -5.74 23.66 -28.18
C SER A 302 -5.78 22.20 -28.63
N LEU A 303 -5.71 21.97 -29.95
CA LEU A 303 -5.67 20.61 -30.49
C LEU A 303 -4.51 19.76 -29.90
N PRO A 304 -3.25 20.25 -29.81
CA PRO A 304 -2.18 19.46 -29.17
C PRO A 304 -2.43 19.13 -27.69
N GLN A 305 -3.10 20.02 -26.94
CA GLN A 305 -3.47 19.77 -25.54
C GLN A 305 -4.58 18.71 -25.43
N VAL A 306 -5.58 18.76 -26.31
CA VAL A 306 -6.63 17.73 -26.40
C VAL A 306 -6.04 16.38 -26.79
N GLU A 307 -5.10 16.33 -27.72
CA GLU A 307 -4.38 15.10 -28.07
C GLU A 307 -3.55 14.55 -26.91
N ALA A 308 -2.92 15.42 -26.12
CA ALA A 308 -2.20 15.02 -24.91
C ALA A 308 -3.15 14.43 -23.86
N LEU A 309 -4.31 15.07 -23.65
CA LEU A 309 -5.35 14.59 -22.75
C LEU A 309 -5.92 13.25 -23.20
N GLN A 310 -6.12 13.07 -24.51
CA GLN A 310 -6.55 11.80 -25.08
C GLN A 310 -5.55 10.67 -24.79
N ARG A 311 -4.24 10.95 -24.77
CA ARG A 311 -3.21 9.95 -24.43
C ARG A 311 -3.25 9.56 -22.95
N ILE A 312 -3.53 10.50 -22.04
CA ILE A 312 -3.68 10.23 -20.59
C ILE A 312 -4.81 9.22 -20.35
N TYR A 313 -5.93 9.38 -21.05
CA TYR A 313 -7.09 8.48 -20.95
C TYR A 313 -7.10 7.38 -22.02
N SER A 314 -5.95 7.04 -22.61
CA SER A 314 -5.82 5.90 -23.52
C SER A 314 -4.80 4.89 -22.97
N PRO A 315 -5.02 3.57 -23.17
CA PRO A 315 -4.00 2.59 -22.80
C PRO A 315 -2.74 2.83 -23.62
N LEU A 316 -1.57 2.65 -23.01
CA LEU A 316 -0.33 2.66 -23.75
C LEU A 316 -0.23 1.38 -24.56
N GLN A 317 0.06 1.54 -25.85
CA GLN A 317 0.24 0.44 -26.78
C GLN A 317 1.54 0.60 -27.56
N LEU A 318 2.20 -0.52 -27.85
CA LEU A 318 3.38 -0.63 -28.69
C LEU A 318 3.07 -1.57 -29.85
N ASN A 319 3.04 -1.05 -31.08
CA ASN A 319 2.74 -1.83 -32.29
C ASN A 319 1.41 -2.63 -32.19
N GLY A 320 0.38 -2.01 -31.62
CA GLY A 320 -0.94 -2.62 -31.41
C GLY A 320 -1.01 -3.62 -30.25
N ARG A 321 0.09 -3.81 -29.49
CA ARG A 321 0.10 -4.61 -28.27
C ARG A 321 -0.07 -3.72 -27.06
N PHE A 322 -0.90 -4.14 -26.12
CA PHE A 322 -1.07 -3.49 -24.83
C PHE A 322 0.25 -3.47 -24.04
N VAL A 323 0.54 -2.35 -23.38
CA VAL A 323 1.72 -2.16 -22.52
C VAL A 323 1.28 -1.86 -21.09
N TYR A 324 0.44 -0.83 -20.91
CA TYR A 324 -0.02 -0.41 -19.58
C TYR A 324 -1.41 0.24 -19.69
N PRO A 325 -2.29 0.13 -18.68
CA PRO A 325 -3.63 0.71 -18.75
C PRO A 325 -3.60 2.25 -18.76
N ARG A 326 -4.73 2.83 -19.13
CA ARG A 326 -4.97 4.28 -19.03
C ARG A 326 -5.18 4.71 -17.58
N TYR A 327 -5.05 6.02 -17.32
CA TYR A 327 -5.64 6.57 -16.11
C TYR A 327 -7.17 6.46 -16.14
N ASP A 328 -7.77 6.27 -14.98
CA ASP A 328 -9.21 6.41 -14.79
C ASP A 328 -9.60 7.90 -14.90
N PRO A 329 -10.73 8.25 -15.52
CA PRO A 329 -11.21 9.62 -15.54
C PRO A 329 -11.63 9.97 -14.11
N GLY A 330 -11.21 11.15 -13.64
CA GLY A 330 -11.28 11.56 -12.24
C GLY A 330 -9.92 11.55 -11.53
N ALA A 331 -8.90 10.87 -12.05
CA ALA A 331 -7.54 10.91 -11.50
C ALA A 331 -6.96 12.34 -11.46
N GLU A 332 -7.30 13.18 -12.44
CA GLU A 332 -6.95 14.59 -12.52
C GLU A 332 -7.61 15.47 -11.45
N GLY A 333 -8.70 14.98 -10.84
CA GLY A 333 -9.37 15.65 -9.72
C GLY A 333 -8.57 15.57 -8.42
N ASN A 334 -7.51 14.74 -8.36
CA ASN A 334 -6.59 14.72 -7.23
C ASN A 334 -5.67 15.95 -7.27
N PRO A 335 -5.56 16.77 -6.22
CA PRO A 335 -4.64 17.91 -6.19
C PRO A 335 -3.17 17.54 -6.44
N GLU A 336 -2.74 16.33 -6.05
CA GLU A 336 -1.38 15.82 -6.25
C GLU A 336 -1.13 15.32 -7.68
N SER A 337 -2.18 15.15 -8.51
CA SER A 337 -2.05 14.75 -9.92
C SER A 337 -1.12 15.67 -10.73
N ILE A 338 -0.99 16.91 -10.27
CA ILE A 338 -0.14 17.92 -10.89
C ILE A 338 1.35 17.58 -10.80
N GLU A 339 1.78 16.71 -9.88
CA GLU A 339 3.15 16.21 -9.82
C GLU A 339 3.50 15.32 -11.02
N ILE A 340 2.48 14.68 -11.60
CA ILE A 340 2.61 13.80 -12.77
C ILE A 340 2.25 14.51 -14.07
N PHE A 341 1.22 15.36 -14.04
CA PHE A 341 0.65 15.99 -15.23
C PHE A 341 1.27 17.36 -15.59
N ASN A 342 2.38 17.74 -14.95
CA ASN A 342 3.09 19.00 -15.19
C ASN A 342 4.02 18.98 -16.42
N GLY A 343 4.03 17.90 -17.21
CA GLY A 343 4.92 17.79 -18.36
C GLY A 343 6.40 17.63 -18.01
N GLN A 344 6.71 17.12 -16.82
CA GLN A 344 8.03 16.62 -16.44
C GLN A 344 7.97 15.11 -16.22
N ILE A 345 9.12 14.45 -16.33
CA ILE A 345 9.24 13.04 -15.91
C ILE A 345 9.37 13.04 -14.38
N PRO A 346 8.53 12.29 -13.65
CA PRO A 346 8.63 12.24 -12.19
C PRO A 346 9.98 11.70 -11.74
N SER A 347 10.52 12.27 -10.66
CA SER A 347 11.87 11.96 -10.16
C SER A 347 12.09 10.48 -9.89
N ASN A 348 11.10 9.76 -9.36
CA ASN A 348 11.19 8.31 -9.15
C ASN A 348 11.40 7.56 -10.48
N GLY A 349 10.68 7.94 -11.54
CA GLY A 349 10.86 7.33 -12.85
C GLY A 349 12.21 7.68 -13.47
N GLU A 350 12.62 8.95 -13.34
CA GLU A 350 13.93 9.42 -13.78
C GLU A 350 15.07 8.65 -13.10
N ASP A 351 15.06 8.59 -11.77
CA ASP A 351 16.08 7.93 -10.95
C ASP A 351 16.14 6.43 -11.24
N TRP A 352 14.99 5.76 -11.40
CA TRP A 352 14.98 4.33 -11.73
C TRP A 352 15.67 4.08 -13.08
N ILE A 353 15.31 4.86 -14.10
CA ILE A 353 15.88 4.75 -15.45
C ILE A 353 17.40 5.02 -15.39
N LYS A 354 17.82 6.13 -14.78
CA LYS A 354 19.23 6.53 -14.69
C LYS A 354 20.06 5.56 -13.88
N TYR A 355 19.65 5.28 -12.64
CA TYR A 355 20.53 4.69 -11.64
C TYR A 355 20.39 3.18 -11.52
N ALA A 356 19.17 2.64 -11.67
CA ALA A 356 18.91 1.21 -11.52
C ALA A 356 18.99 0.43 -12.84
N VAL A 357 18.48 1.01 -13.94
CA VAL A 357 18.43 0.33 -15.25
C VAL A 357 19.67 0.61 -16.08
N PHE A 358 19.93 1.88 -16.41
CA PHE A 358 20.99 2.25 -17.36
C PHE A 358 22.34 2.50 -16.70
N ASN A 359 22.36 2.70 -15.36
CA ASN A 359 23.56 3.04 -14.60
C ASN A 359 24.33 4.22 -15.20
N ASP A 360 23.59 5.26 -15.60
CA ASP A 360 24.04 6.44 -16.32
C ASP A 360 23.48 7.72 -15.66
N THR A 361 24.34 8.53 -15.07
CA THR A 361 23.93 9.78 -14.40
C THR A 361 23.55 10.88 -15.39
N GLU A 362 23.97 10.77 -16.65
CA GLU A 362 23.79 11.78 -17.71
C GLU A 362 22.76 11.36 -18.76
N PHE A 363 21.91 10.36 -18.45
CA PHE A 363 20.90 9.83 -19.36
C PHE A 363 20.02 10.95 -19.96
N ASP A 364 19.97 11.02 -21.29
CA ASP A 364 19.25 12.08 -22.01
C ASP A 364 17.80 11.67 -22.34
N PHE A 365 16.85 12.17 -21.55
CA PHE A 365 15.43 11.92 -21.74
C PHE A 365 14.81 12.50 -23.02
N ARG A 366 15.52 13.38 -23.75
CA ARG A 366 15.06 13.83 -25.08
C ARG A 366 14.99 12.67 -26.07
N ASN A 367 15.87 11.68 -25.89
CA ASN A 367 15.96 10.48 -26.72
C ASN A 367 15.24 9.27 -26.12
N TYR A 368 14.57 9.40 -24.96
CA TYR A 368 13.80 8.30 -24.38
C TYR A 368 12.71 7.83 -25.36
N GLY A 369 12.27 6.58 -25.28
CA GLY A 369 11.34 6.00 -26.27
C GLY A 369 11.02 4.54 -25.97
N ASN A 370 10.17 3.95 -26.81
CA ASN A 370 9.65 2.58 -26.61
C ASN A 370 10.76 1.51 -26.64
N GLU A 371 11.87 1.76 -27.35
CA GLU A 371 13.05 0.90 -27.35
C GLU A 371 13.70 0.75 -25.97
N HIS A 372 13.52 1.73 -25.08
CA HIS A 372 14.04 1.67 -23.72
C HIS A 372 13.27 0.68 -22.86
N LEU A 373 11.97 0.48 -23.08
CA LEU A 373 11.19 -0.54 -22.37
C LEU A 373 11.76 -1.94 -22.60
N VAL A 374 12.16 -2.25 -23.84
CA VAL A 374 12.77 -3.55 -24.18
C VAL A 374 14.04 -3.81 -23.35
N VAL A 375 14.83 -2.76 -23.10
CA VAL A 375 16.02 -2.86 -22.24
C VAL A 375 15.62 -3.00 -20.78
N MET A 376 14.66 -2.21 -20.30
CA MET A 376 14.16 -2.28 -18.93
C MET A 376 13.64 -3.68 -18.59
N ASP A 377 12.85 -4.29 -19.47
CA ASP A 377 12.32 -5.65 -19.31
C ASP A 377 13.41 -6.72 -19.37
N LYS A 378 14.40 -6.54 -20.25
CA LYS A 378 15.52 -7.48 -20.35
C LYS A 378 16.39 -7.46 -19.10
N ILE A 379 16.65 -6.28 -18.52
CA ILE A 379 17.47 -6.15 -17.33
C ILE A 379 16.68 -6.59 -16.09
N ASN A 380 15.43 -6.14 -15.97
CA ASN A 380 14.53 -6.39 -14.83
C ASN A 380 15.27 -6.49 -13.48
N PRO A 381 15.95 -5.40 -13.04
CA PRO A 381 16.85 -5.44 -11.88
C PRO A 381 16.17 -6.05 -10.66
N GLY A 382 16.77 -7.08 -10.04
CA GLY A 382 16.22 -7.75 -8.87
C GLY A 382 14.87 -8.45 -9.07
N GLY A 383 14.39 -8.59 -10.31
CA GLY A 383 13.04 -9.07 -10.62
C GLY A 383 11.95 -8.06 -10.27
N ILE A 384 12.24 -6.76 -10.30
CA ILE A 384 11.36 -5.70 -9.80
C ILE A 384 9.97 -5.69 -10.43
N SER A 385 9.82 -6.18 -11.66
CA SER A 385 8.53 -6.12 -12.39
C SER A 385 7.38 -6.65 -11.54
N THR A 386 7.58 -7.74 -10.79
CA THR A 386 6.58 -8.28 -9.86
C THR A 386 5.23 -8.50 -10.57
N PHE A 387 5.23 -9.19 -11.70
CA PHE A 387 4.05 -9.37 -12.56
C PHE A 387 3.94 -10.79 -13.10
N ASP A 388 3.96 -11.74 -12.18
CA ASP A 388 3.71 -13.16 -12.41
C ASP A 388 2.39 -13.55 -11.72
N GLY A 389 1.54 -14.31 -12.40
CA GLY A 389 0.23 -14.72 -11.89
C GLY A 389 0.26 -15.98 -11.02
N ASP A 390 1.40 -16.68 -10.94
CA ASP A 390 1.48 -17.93 -10.18
C ASP A 390 1.62 -17.70 -8.68
N LEU A 391 0.48 -17.45 -8.03
CA LEU A 391 0.34 -17.41 -6.57
C LEU A 391 -0.02 -18.78 -5.96
N SER A 392 0.19 -19.90 -6.69
CA SER A 392 -0.21 -21.24 -6.23
C SER A 392 0.42 -21.61 -4.89
N ALA A 393 1.71 -21.36 -4.70
CA ALA A 393 2.41 -21.69 -3.46
C ALA A 393 1.87 -20.90 -2.25
N PHE A 394 1.47 -19.63 -2.45
CA PHE A 394 0.86 -18.80 -1.41
C PHE A 394 -0.57 -19.26 -1.09
N ARG A 395 -1.37 -19.56 -2.13
CA ARG A 395 -2.73 -20.12 -1.99
C ARG A 395 -2.71 -21.46 -1.27
N ASP A 396 -1.87 -22.40 -1.71
CA ASP A 396 -1.90 -23.80 -1.28
C ASP A 396 -1.48 -23.99 0.18
N ARG A 397 -0.72 -23.03 0.74
CA ARG A 397 -0.43 -22.98 2.19
C ARG A 397 -1.50 -22.27 3.03
N GLY A 398 -2.57 -21.78 2.39
CA GLY A 398 -3.70 -21.10 3.04
C GLY A 398 -3.55 -19.58 3.17
N GLY A 399 -2.60 -18.95 2.46
CA GLY A 399 -2.39 -17.51 2.53
C GLY A 399 -3.59 -16.71 2.00
N LYS A 400 -3.86 -15.54 2.59
CA LYS A 400 -4.90 -14.60 2.16
C LYS A 400 -4.28 -13.32 1.61
N PHE A 401 -4.56 -13.02 0.35
CA PHE A 401 -4.06 -11.86 -0.39
C PHE A 401 -5.22 -10.88 -0.58
N LEU A 402 -5.08 -9.68 -0.04
CA LEU A 402 -6.11 -8.66 -0.07
C LEU A 402 -5.53 -7.40 -0.69
N THR A 403 -6.12 -6.94 -1.79
CA THR A 403 -5.68 -5.72 -2.46
C THR A 403 -6.80 -4.69 -2.46
N TYR A 404 -6.40 -3.44 -2.51
CA TYR A 404 -7.32 -2.33 -2.78
C TYR A 404 -6.64 -1.33 -3.71
N HIS A 405 -7.41 -0.58 -4.50
CA HIS A 405 -6.89 0.47 -5.36
C HIS A 405 -7.88 1.62 -5.50
N GLY A 406 -7.41 2.85 -5.32
CA GLY A 406 -8.22 4.05 -5.51
C GLY A 406 -8.55 4.29 -6.98
N ARG A 407 -9.80 4.64 -7.28
CA ARG A 407 -10.26 4.88 -8.66
C ARG A 407 -9.98 6.29 -9.19
N MET A 408 -9.40 7.16 -8.36
CA MET A 408 -8.83 8.45 -8.74
C MET A 408 -7.32 8.50 -8.42
N ASP A 409 -6.66 7.34 -8.42
CA ASP A 409 -5.23 7.24 -8.24
C ASP A 409 -4.49 7.90 -9.42
N HIS A 410 -3.72 8.93 -9.10
CA HIS A 410 -3.01 9.75 -10.07
C HIS A 410 -1.55 9.29 -10.26
N LEU A 411 -1.05 8.35 -9.45
CA LEU A 411 0.30 7.80 -9.58
C LEU A 411 0.29 6.48 -10.32
N ILE A 412 -0.65 5.59 -9.99
CA ILE A 412 -0.75 4.24 -10.55
C ILE A 412 -2.17 4.05 -11.07
N ALA A 413 -2.30 3.67 -12.32
CA ALA A 413 -3.61 3.40 -12.89
C ALA A 413 -4.25 2.16 -12.23
N SER A 414 -5.45 2.31 -11.66
CA SER A 414 -6.13 1.20 -10.95
C SER A 414 -6.46 0.00 -11.85
N GLY A 415 -6.58 0.23 -13.16
CA GLY A 415 -6.70 -0.83 -14.17
C GLY A 415 -5.56 -1.85 -14.11
N ASN A 416 -4.38 -1.49 -13.57
CA ASN A 416 -3.26 -2.43 -13.45
C ASN A 416 -3.51 -3.48 -12.36
N SER A 417 -4.24 -3.13 -11.30
CA SER A 417 -4.66 -4.12 -10.28
C SER A 417 -5.70 -5.09 -10.80
N LYS A 418 -6.64 -4.63 -11.66
CA LYS A 418 -7.58 -5.53 -12.35
C LYS A 418 -6.82 -6.50 -13.24
N ARG A 419 -5.90 -5.99 -14.04
CA ARG A 419 -5.04 -6.80 -14.91
C ARG A 419 -4.22 -7.83 -14.13
N PHE A 420 -3.70 -7.48 -12.96
CA PHE A 420 -3.01 -8.45 -12.11
C PHE A 420 -3.97 -9.51 -11.54
N TYR A 421 -5.17 -9.12 -11.10
CA TYR A 421 -6.21 -10.06 -10.66
C TYR A 421 -6.57 -11.06 -11.77
N ASP A 422 -6.83 -10.56 -12.98
CA ASP A 422 -7.15 -11.39 -14.14
C ASP A 422 -5.98 -12.31 -14.52
N LEU A 423 -4.75 -11.80 -14.49
CA LEU A 423 -3.54 -12.60 -14.74
C LEU A 423 -3.43 -13.79 -13.77
N VAL A 424 -3.70 -13.58 -12.48
CA VAL A 424 -3.67 -14.66 -11.48
C VAL A 424 -4.75 -15.70 -11.76
N ALA A 425 -5.98 -15.26 -12.08
CA ALA A 425 -7.08 -16.16 -12.42
C ALA A 425 -6.74 -17.02 -13.66
N ASP A 426 -6.25 -16.38 -14.72
CA ASP A 426 -5.84 -17.03 -15.96
C ASP A 426 -4.68 -18.01 -15.74
N THR A 427 -3.65 -17.60 -14.99
CA THR A 427 -2.46 -18.42 -14.72
C THR A 427 -2.80 -19.66 -13.90
N LEU A 428 -3.68 -19.52 -12.89
CA LEU A 428 -4.11 -20.64 -12.05
C LEU A 428 -5.22 -21.48 -12.69
N GLY A 429 -5.77 -21.05 -13.83
CA GLY A 429 -6.85 -21.74 -14.52
C GLY A 429 -8.14 -21.85 -13.69
N THR A 430 -8.41 -20.88 -12.82
CA THR A 430 -9.59 -20.87 -11.95
C THR A 430 -10.51 -19.70 -12.27
N PRO A 431 -11.85 -19.92 -12.34
CA PRO A 431 -12.80 -18.84 -12.57
C PRO A 431 -13.03 -17.94 -11.36
N SER A 432 -12.56 -18.34 -10.17
CA SER A 432 -12.65 -17.53 -8.95
C SER A 432 -11.37 -17.63 -8.13
N LEU A 433 -10.98 -16.51 -7.54
CA LEU A 433 -9.86 -16.38 -6.62
C LEU A 433 -10.33 -16.17 -5.16
N ASP A 434 -11.65 -16.12 -4.92
CA ASP A 434 -12.24 -15.57 -3.69
C ASP A 434 -11.83 -16.27 -2.40
N ASP A 435 -11.41 -17.54 -2.50
CA ASP A 435 -10.91 -18.34 -1.39
C ASP A 435 -9.60 -17.78 -0.82
N PHE A 436 -8.81 -17.04 -1.62
CA PHE A 436 -7.48 -16.58 -1.21
C PHE A 436 -7.08 -15.19 -1.72
N TYR A 437 -7.60 -14.68 -2.84
CA TYR A 437 -7.28 -13.36 -3.37
C TYR A 437 -8.56 -12.54 -3.65
N ARG A 438 -8.69 -11.40 -2.95
CA ARG A 438 -9.74 -10.40 -3.14
C ARG A 438 -9.16 -9.02 -3.49
N LEU A 439 -9.84 -8.32 -4.39
CA LEU A 439 -9.51 -6.95 -4.81
C LEU A 439 -10.70 -6.01 -4.53
N PHE A 440 -10.42 -4.85 -3.95
CA PHE A 440 -11.38 -3.77 -3.75
C PHE A 440 -11.00 -2.53 -4.56
N LEU A 441 -11.88 -2.10 -5.46
CA LEU A 441 -11.71 -0.85 -6.20
C LEU A 441 -12.50 0.24 -5.48
N ILE A 442 -11.85 1.35 -5.13
CA ILE A 442 -12.42 2.35 -4.22
C ILE A 442 -12.75 3.65 -4.97
N PRO A 443 -14.03 3.91 -5.29
CA PRO A 443 -14.50 5.17 -5.84
C PRO A 443 -14.08 6.39 -5.03
N GLY A 444 -13.60 7.43 -5.70
CA GLY A 444 -13.23 8.69 -5.07
C GLY A 444 -12.06 8.59 -4.08
N MET A 445 -11.27 7.51 -4.11
CA MET A 445 -10.03 7.40 -3.35
C MET A 445 -8.81 7.68 -4.23
N GLY A 446 -7.91 8.53 -3.72
CA GLY A 446 -6.63 8.84 -4.33
C GLY A 446 -5.60 7.72 -4.24
N HIS A 447 -4.33 8.07 -4.39
CA HIS A 447 -3.23 7.12 -4.24
C HIS A 447 -3.09 6.70 -2.77
N CYS A 448 -3.35 5.42 -2.47
CA CYS A 448 -3.37 4.80 -1.14
C CYS A 448 -4.43 5.32 -0.15
N LEU A 449 -4.71 6.63 -0.16
CA LEU A 449 -5.47 7.37 0.84
C LEU A 449 -6.20 8.56 0.18
N GLY A 450 -7.00 9.26 0.97
CA GLY A 450 -7.54 10.58 0.59
C GLY A 450 -8.52 10.51 -0.58
N GLY A 451 -8.72 11.64 -1.26
CA GLY A 451 -9.79 11.82 -2.25
C GLY A 451 -11.12 12.25 -1.62
N PRO A 452 -12.11 12.67 -2.42
CA PRO A 452 -13.39 13.17 -1.94
C PRO A 452 -14.37 12.06 -1.55
N GLY A 453 -14.08 10.80 -1.90
CA GLY A 453 -14.93 9.66 -1.59
C GLY A 453 -14.84 9.19 -0.15
N ALA A 454 -15.62 8.16 0.17
CA ALA A 454 -15.57 7.48 1.46
C ALA A 454 -14.36 6.55 1.51
N SER A 455 -13.15 7.11 1.54
CA SER A 455 -11.90 6.39 1.32
C SER A 455 -11.19 5.93 2.59
N ASN A 456 -11.69 6.24 3.78
CA ASN A 456 -11.07 5.79 5.03
C ASN A 456 -11.68 4.48 5.53
N PHE A 457 -10.89 3.41 5.51
CA PHE A 457 -11.27 2.08 5.97
C PHE A 457 -10.08 1.34 6.61
N GLY A 458 -9.20 2.06 7.32
CA GLY A 458 -8.10 1.49 8.11
C GLY A 458 -6.85 1.05 7.31
N GLN A 459 -6.79 1.31 6.01
CA GLN A 459 -5.86 0.68 5.08
C GLN A 459 -4.39 1.12 5.14
N LEU A 460 -4.06 2.10 5.99
CA LEU A 460 -2.71 2.48 6.45
C LEU A 460 -2.80 3.27 7.77
N GLY A 461 -3.72 2.88 8.66
CA GLY A 461 -4.08 3.67 9.85
C GLY A 461 -4.96 4.89 9.55
N ALA A 462 -5.53 4.95 8.34
CA ALA A 462 -6.52 5.96 7.97
C ALA A 462 -7.71 5.88 8.94
N GLY A 463 -7.97 6.99 9.63
CA GLY A 463 -8.93 7.05 10.72
C GLY A 463 -10.35 6.77 10.26
N THR A 464 -11.03 5.86 10.96
CA THR A 464 -12.48 5.73 10.92
C THR A 464 -13.01 6.03 12.32
N ASN A 465 -14.26 6.50 12.42
CA ASN A 465 -14.92 6.63 13.72
C ASN A 465 -15.19 5.24 14.37
N ALA A 466 -15.01 4.16 13.62
CA ALA A 466 -15.19 2.77 14.01
C ALA A 466 -13.82 2.07 14.17
N VAL A 467 -13.01 2.58 15.10
CA VAL A 467 -11.75 1.94 15.51
C VAL A 467 -12.09 0.59 16.15
N ASN A 468 -11.56 -0.51 15.62
CA ASN A 468 -11.85 -1.90 16.04
C ASN A 468 -13.14 -2.54 15.51
N GLN A 469 -13.60 -2.14 14.32
CA GLN A 469 -14.60 -2.90 13.57
C GLN A 469 -14.00 -3.35 12.24
N SER A 470 -13.92 -4.66 12.01
CA SER A 470 -13.33 -5.21 10.77
C SER A 470 -14.08 -4.75 9.52
N SER A 471 -15.39 -4.54 9.59
CA SER A 471 -16.17 -3.96 8.49
C SER A 471 -15.74 -2.54 8.08
N HIS A 472 -14.99 -1.82 8.93
CA HIS A 472 -14.46 -0.48 8.70
C HIS A 472 -12.92 -0.42 8.75
N ASN A 473 -12.25 -1.56 8.89
CA ASN A 473 -10.81 -1.64 8.98
C ASN A 473 -10.31 -2.87 8.22
N ILE A 474 -9.78 -2.64 7.02
CA ILE A 474 -9.37 -3.71 6.11
C ILE A 474 -8.20 -4.56 6.65
N LEU A 475 -7.35 -4.01 7.52
CA LEU A 475 -6.31 -4.81 8.18
C LEU A 475 -6.95 -5.78 9.19
N LEU A 476 -7.92 -5.32 9.98
CA LEU A 476 -8.66 -6.18 10.90
C LEU A 476 -9.58 -7.16 10.16
N ALA A 477 -10.14 -6.79 9.02
CA ALA A 477 -10.87 -7.72 8.16
C ALA A 477 -9.97 -8.83 7.61
N LEU A 478 -8.72 -8.51 7.25
CA LEU A 478 -7.75 -9.52 6.85
C LEU A 478 -7.41 -10.47 8.01
N VAL A 479 -7.30 -9.96 9.23
CA VAL A 479 -7.16 -10.79 10.44
C VAL A 479 -8.34 -11.74 10.59
N ASP A 480 -9.57 -11.24 10.53
CA ASP A 480 -10.78 -12.06 10.65
C ASP A 480 -10.86 -13.12 9.54
N TRP A 481 -10.37 -12.82 8.34
CA TRP A 481 -10.33 -13.78 7.24
C TRP A 481 -9.27 -14.88 7.46
N VAL A 482 -8.07 -14.51 7.92
CA VAL A 482 -6.96 -15.45 8.17
C VAL A 482 -7.23 -16.34 9.40
N GLU A 483 -7.73 -15.76 10.48
CA GLU A 483 -7.90 -16.45 11.77
C GLU A 483 -9.29 -17.06 11.94
N GLY A 484 -10.33 -16.34 11.53
CA GLY A 484 -11.74 -16.73 11.73
C GLY A 484 -12.39 -17.38 10.51
N GLY A 485 -11.75 -17.33 9.34
CA GLY A 485 -12.37 -17.75 8.07
C GLY A 485 -13.55 -16.86 7.65
N VAL A 486 -13.64 -15.64 8.20
CA VAL A 486 -14.71 -14.69 7.88
C VAL A 486 -14.35 -13.99 6.58
N GLU A 487 -15.06 -14.37 5.53
CA GLU A 487 -14.87 -13.81 4.20
C GLU A 487 -15.27 -12.32 4.12
N LEU A 488 -14.43 -11.52 3.45
CA LEU A 488 -14.66 -10.10 3.24
C LEU A 488 -15.23 -9.83 1.84
N ASP A 489 -16.54 -9.75 1.70
CA ASP A 489 -17.18 -9.41 0.40
C ASP A 489 -17.37 -7.90 0.20
N THR A 490 -17.34 -7.16 1.30
CA THR A 490 -17.53 -5.71 1.30
C THR A 490 -16.67 -5.04 2.36
N ILE A 491 -16.15 -3.85 2.09
CA ILE A 491 -15.49 -3.01 3.10
C ILE A 491 -16.16 -1.64 3.16
N THR A 492 -16.48 -1.16 4.36
CA THR A 492 -17.16 0.13 4.52
C THR A 492 -16.14 1.23 4.73
N GLY A 493 -16.07 2.14 3.77
CA GLY A 493 -15.27 3.35 3.86
C GLY A 493 -16.05 4.52 4.46
N THR A 494 -15.31 5.48 5.00
CA THR A 494 -15.83 6.72 5.60
C THR A 494 -15.16 7.92 4.91
N THR A 495 -15.91 9.01 4.68
CA THR A 495 -15.34 10.26 4.16
C THR A 495 -14.38 10.90 5.16
N THR A 496 -13.48 11.75 4.69
CA THR A 496 -12.46 12.41 5.53
C THR A 496 -13.07 13.30 6.63
N ASP A 497 -14.24 13.90 6.38
CA ASP A 497 -14.99 14.68 7.37
C ASP A 497 -15.82 13.81 8.34
N GLY A 498 -15.86 12.48 8.12
CA GLY A 498 -16.63 11.54 8.93
C GLY A 498 -18.14 11.58 8.68
N ALA A 499 -18.62 12.36 7.71
CA ALA A 499 -20.05 12.62 7.52
C ALA A 499 -20.79 11.48 6.79
N HIS A 500 -20.12 10.78 5.89
CA HIS A 500 -20.73 9.76 5.03
C HIS A 500 -19.94 8.46 5.03
N THR A 501 -20.67 7.36 4.85
CA THR A 501 -20.08 6.03 4.67
C THR A 501 -20.56 5.43 3.36
N ARG A 502 -19.75 4.53 2.81
CA ARG A 502 -20.05 3.81 1.58
C ARG A 502 -19.53 2.38 1.68
N VAL A 503 -20.33 1.44 1.22
CA VAL A 503 -19.91 0.05 1.06
C VAL A 503 -19.15 -0.07 -0.26
N HIS A 504 -17.92 -0.58 -0.19
CA HIS A 504 -17.09 -0.87 -1.36
C HIS A 504 -17.12 -2.37 -1.64
N CYS A 505 -17.23 -2.70 -2.92
CA CYS A 505 -17.49 -4.05 -3.39
C CYS A 505 -16.20 -4.78 -3.76
N ARG A 506 -16.19 -6.09 -3.49
CA ARG A 506 -15.16 -7.01 -3.97
C ARG A 506 -15.30 -7.18 -5.48
N TYR A 507 -14.25 -6.84 -6.23
CA TYR A 507 -14.13 -7.08 -7.66
C TYR A 507 -14.32 -8.58 -7.98
N PRO A 508 -15.05 -8.97 -9.04
CA PRO A 508 -15.58 -8.13 -10.12
C PRO A 508 -16.95 -7.50 -9.88
N ALA A 509 -17.52 -7.60 -8.67
CA ALA A 509 -18.76 -6.89 -8.36
C ALA A 509 -18.53 -5.37 -8.42
N THR A 510 -19.54 -4.65 -8.90
CA THR A 510 -19.50 -3.18 -9.05
C THR A 510 -20.40 -2.51 -8.02
N SER A 511 -20.14 -1.24 -7.72
CA SER A 511 -21.04 -0.45 -6.88
C SER A 511 -22.20 0.12 -7.71
N VAL A 512 -23.43 -0.18 -7.33
CA VAL A 512 -24.65 0.30 -8.02
C VAL A 512 -25.52 1.08 -7.04
N TRP A 513 -26.05 2.21 -7.48
CA TRP A 513 -27.02 2.99 -6.70
C TRP A 513 -28.41 2.37 -6.77
N ASP A 514 -28.99 2.00 -5.62
CA ASP A 514 -30.34 1.39 -5.55
C ASP A 514 -31.49 2.39 -5.35
N GLY A 515 -31.17 3.69 -5.34
CA GLY A 515 -32.11 4.77 -4.99
C GLY A 515 -31.92 5.31 -3.57
N SER A 516 -31.17 4.62 -2.71
CA SER A 516 -30.93 5.00 -1.32
C SER A 516 -29.49 4.83 -0.84
N ALA A 517 -28.79 3.81 -1.34
CA ALA A 517 -27.39 3.54 -1.02
C ALA A 517 -26.68 2.88 -2.21
N PHE A 518 -25.34 2.91 -2.17
CA PHE A 518 -24.54 2.07 -3.04
C PHE A 518 -24.52 0.63 -2.48
N VAL A 519 -24.88 -0.33 -3.33
CA VAL A 519 -24.89 -1.76 -3.04
C VAL A 519 -24.03 -2.52 -4.04
N CYS A 520 -23.62 -3.74 -3.69
CA CYS A 520 -22.85 -4.59 -4.59
C CYS A 520 -23.78 -5.39 -5.50
N SER A 521 -23.48 -5.37 -6.80
CA SER A 521 -24.21 -6.09 -7.85
C SER A 521 -23.33 -7.03 -8.65
#